data_AF-A0A2G4FF01-F1
#
_entry.id   AF-A0A2G4FF01-F1
#
_cell.length_a   1.000
_cell.length_b   1.000
_cell.length_c   1.000
_cell.angle_alpha   90.00
_cell.angle_beta   90.00
_cell.angle_gamma   90.00
#
_symmetry.space_group_name_H-M   'P 1'
#
loop_
_entity.id
_entity.type
_entity.pdbx_description
1 polymer ?
#
loop_
_entity_poly.entity_id
_entity_poly.type
_entity_poly.pdbx_seq_one_letter_code
_entity_poly.pdbx_strand_id
1 'polypeptide(L)'
;MTKFQAFMIRPALVFGVGLGLILGFCGPLTAVPHSTEVGVKEVIGTSVQGRAITATRYGSKLATTRVVVVGQMHGNERAGRRVIYEIARRLGGGNELPADSAIWLISSVNPDGAAANTRVTAAGVDLNRNFPKDWLQQGLGS
;
A
#
# COMPACT_ATOMS: atom_id res chain seq x y z
N MET A 1 -6.83 -12.49 58.71
CA MET A 1 -6.36 -13.24 57.53
C MET A 1 -6.32 -12.25 56.37
N THR A 2 -5.50 -11.17 56.39
CA THR A 2 -4.06 -11.13 56.07
C THR A 2 -3.76 -11.93 54.80
N LYS A 3 -3.31 -11.37 53.67
CA LYS A 3 -2.25 -10.35 53.51
C LYS A 3 -2.43 -9.52 52.22
N PHE A 4 -2.40 -8.19 52.37
CA PHE A 4 -1.82 -7.24 51.42
C PHE A 4 -0.29 -7.44 51.42
N GLN A 5 0.36 -7.46 50.26
CA GLN A 5 1.76 -7.03 50.15
C GLN A 5 1.94 -6.20 48.89
N ALA A 6 1.87 -4.89 49.10
CA ALA A 6 2.56 -3.90 48.30
C ALA A 6 4.06 -4.11 48.48
N PHE A 7 4.81 -4.22 47.38
CA PHE A 7 6.26 -4.17 47.46
C PHE A 7 6.70 -2.71 47.47
N MET A 8 7.44 -2.40 48.52
CA MET A 8 7.87 -1.07 48.93
C MET A 8 8.80 -0.41 47.92
N ILE A 9 8.48 0.85 47.65
CA ILE A 9 9.41 1.89 47.19
C ILE A 9 10.55 1.98 48.22
N ARG A 10 11.80 1.84 47.78
CA ARG A 10 12.97 2.27 48.55
C ARG A 10 13.36 3.67 48.09
N PRO A 11 13.39 4.69 48.96
CA PRO A 11 13.94 5.98 48.61
C PRO A 11 15.47 5.88 48.69
N ALA A 12 16.16 6.02 47.56
CA ALA A 12 17.59 6.27 47.54
C ALA A 12 17.79 7.78 47.35
N LEU A 13 17.94 8.43 48.50
CA LEU A 13 18.73 9.63 48.79
C LEU A 13 19.27 10.42 47.59
N VAL A 14 18.77 11.65 47.45
CA VAL A 14 19.35 12.72 46.63
C VAL A 14 20.71 13.12 47.23
N PHE A 15 21.78 13.03 46.43
CA PHE A 15 23.05 13.72 46.68
C PHE A 15 23.47 14.45 45.39
N GLY A 16 23.84 15.71 45.54
CA GLY A 16 24.84 16.35 44.69
C GLY A 16 24.29 17.14 43.50
N VAL A 17 24.19 18.45 43.70
CA VAL A 17 24.32 19.45 42.63
C VAL A 17 25.64 19.18 41.89
N GLY A 18 25.54 18.81 40.63
CA GLY A 18 26.66 18.74 39.70
C GLY A 18 26.26 19.43 38.41
N LEU A 19 26.73 20.67 38.24
CA LEU A 19 26.68 21.41 36.98
C LEU A 19 27.58 20.69 35.97
N GLY A 20 27.05 19.66 35.32
CA GLY A 20 27.71 18.88 34.29
C GLY A 20 27.13 19.24 32.92
N LEU A 21 27.97 19.84 32.08
CA LEU A 21 27.75 20.10 30.65
C LEU A 21 26.87 19.02 30.00
N ILE A 22 25.64 19.36 29.59
CA ILE A 22 24.92 18.56 28.61
C ILE A 22 25.63 18.83 27.28
N LEU A 23 26.68 18.04 27.00
CA LEU A 23 27.19 17.91 25.64
C LEU A 23 26.05 17.36 24.80
N GLY A 24 25.41 18.24 24.03
CA GLY A 24 24.40 17.88 23.06
C GLY A 24 25.02 16.88 22.08
N PHE A 25 24.68 15.60 22.25
CA PHE A 25 24.90 14.62 21.21
C PHE A 25 23.82 14.84 20.14
N CYS A 26 24.03 15.88 19.33
CA CYS A 26 23.40 15.98 18.02
C CYS A 26 24.14 14.98 17.12
N GLY A 27 23.87 13.69 17.34
CA GLY A 27 24.23 12.68 16.35
C GLY A 27 23.50 13.03 15.05
N PRO A 28 24.13 12.85 13.87
CA PRO A 28 23.40 13.06 12.64
C PRO A 28 22.13 12.22 12.68
N LEU A 29 20.98 12.84 12.38
CA LEU A 29 19.80 12.13 11.91
C LEU A 29 20.22 11.43 10.63
N THR A 30 20.87 10.27 10.76
CA THR A 30 21.05 9.36 9.64
C THR A 30 19.63 8.95 9.29
N ALA A 31 19.10 9.56 8.22
CA ALA A 31 17.90 9.06 7.58
C ALA A 31 18.15 7.57 7.35
N VAL A 32 17.43 6.72 8.08
CA VAL A 32 17.49 5.29 7.85
C VAL A 32 17.08 5.12 6.38
N PRO A 33 17.96 4.64 5.49
CA PRO A 33 17.56 4.39 4.12
C PRO A 33 16.41 3.40 4.21
N HIS A 34 15.22 3.84 3.82
CA HIS A 34 14.09 2.93 3.72
C HIS A 34 14.50 1.92 2.67
N SER A 35 14.75 0.68 3.09
CA SER A 35 15.05 -0.43 2.19
C SER A 35 14.02 -0.39 1.07
N THR A 36 14.50 -0.13 -0.15
CA THR A 36 13.63 -0.06 -1.31
C THR A 36 13.16 -1.47 -1.59
N GLU A 37 12.04 -1.87 -0.97
CA GLU A 37 11.46 -3.17 -1.27
C GLU A 37 10.96 -3.14 -2.73
N VAL A 38 11.53 -4.01 -3.53
CA VAL A 38 11.24 -4.09 -4.97
C VAL A 38 10.19 -5.18 -5.19
N GLY A 39 9.08 -4.83 -5.83
CA GLY A 39 8.11 -5.81 -6.33
C GLY A 39 7.28 -6.52 -5.27
N VAL A 40 7.02 -5.89 -4.12
CA VAL A 40 6.21 -6.49 -3.05
C VAL A 40 4.76 -6.63 -3.51
N LYS A 41 4.25 -7.86 -3.54
CA LYS A 41 2.89 -8.16 -3.97
C LYS A 41 1.96 -8.30 -2.77
N GLU A 42 0.86 -7.56 -2.79
CA GLU A 42 -0.15 -7.54 -1.73
C GLU A 42 -1.53 -7.85 -2.34
N VAL A 43 -2.32 -8.68 -1.67
CA VAL A 43 -3.75 -8.84 -2.00
C VAL A 43 -4.50 -7.68 -1.37
N ILE A 44 -5.15 -6.87 -2.20
CA ILE A 44 -5.85 -5.64 -1.76
C ILE A 44 -7.38 -5.81 -1.75
N GLY A 45 -7.87 -6.95 -2.20
CA GLY A 45 -9.28 -7.28 -2.21
C GLY A 45 -9.57 -8.57 -2.96
N THR A 46 -10.85 -8.90 -3.02
CA THR A 46 -11.35 -10.10 -3.70
C THR A 46 -12.55 -9.70 -4.54
N SER A 47 -12.65 -10.23 -5.75
CA SER A 47 -13.79 -10.02 -6.63
C SER A 47 -15.03 -10.80 -6.16
N VAL A 48 -16.18 -10.55 -6.79
CA VAL A 48 -17.44 -11.24 -6.48
C VAL A 48 -17.31 -12.75 -6.66
N GLN A 49 -16.58 -13.20 -7.68
CA GLN A 49 -16.34 -14.64 -7.91
C GLN A 49 -15.07 -15.16 -7.20
N GLY A 50 -14.56 -14.46 -6.19
CA GLY A 50 -13.46 -14.96 -5.36
C GLY A 50 -12.05 -14.79 -5.93
N ARG A 51 -11.86 -14.04 -7.03
CA ARG A 51 -10.53 -13.82 -7.61
C ARG A 51 -9.80 -12.72 -6.85
N ALA A 52 -8.55 -12.97 -6.47
CA ALA A 52 -7.73 -11.97 -5.80
C ALA A 52 -7.48 -10.75 -6.69
N ILE A 53 -7.67 -9.57 -6.12
CA ILE A 53 -7.23 -8.29 -6.69
C ILE A 53 -5.89 -7.98 -6.02
N THR A 54 -4.83 -7.90 -6.82
CA THR A 54 -3.46 -7.78 -6.30
C THR A 54 -2.82 -6.48 -6.76
N ALA A 55 -2.11 -5.81 -5.85
CA ALA A 55 -1.23 -4.71 -6.16
C ALA A 55 0.23 -5.13 -5.99
N THR A 56 1.10 -4.68 -6.89
CA THR A 56 2.56 -4.84 -6.75
C THR A 56 3.17 -3.48 -6.48
N ARG A 57 3.82 -3.32 -5.34
CA ARG A 57 4.49 -2.08 -4.92
C ARG A 57 5.96 -2.11 -5.28
N TYR A 58 6.45 -0.97 -5.77
CA TYR A 58 7.87 -0.64 -5.87
C TYR A 58 8.11 0.65 -5.08
N GLY A 59 9.16 0.66 -4.26
CA GLY A 59 9.46 1.77 -3.35
C GLY A 59 8.88 1.58 -1.95
N SER A 60 9.23 2.50 -1.04
CA SER A 60 8.83 2.45 0.37
C SER A 60 7.31 2.59 0.53
N LYS A 61 6.70 1.77 1.40
CA LYS A 61 5.28 1.95 1.79
C LYS A 61 5.04 3.30 2.48
N LEU A 62 6.07 3.87 3.08
CA LEU A 62 6.05 5.14 3.80
C LEU A 62 6.43 6.33 2.91
N ALA A 63 6.64 6.12 1.60
CA ALA A 63 7.00 7.20 0.69
C ALA A 63 5.97 8.34 0.72
N THR A 64 6.45 9.58 0.72
CA THR A 64 5.58 10.76 0.69
C THR A 64 4.77 10.79 -0.60
N THR A 65 5.45 10.57 -1.74
CA THR A 65 4.81 10.54 -3.06
C THR A 65 4.38 9.13 -3.41
N ARG A 66 3.08 8.93 -3.64
CA ARG A 66 2.52 7.61 -3.96
C ARG A 66 1.65 7.69 -5.21
N VAL A 67 1.96 6.85 -6.19
CA VAL A 67 1.22 6.72 -7.45
C VAL A 67 0.55 5.36 -7.51
N VAL A 68 -0.72 5.31 -7.86
CA VAL A 68 -1.45 4.08 -8.13
C VAL A 68 -1.75 4.02 -9.62
N VAL A 69 -1.42 2.89 -10.27
CA VAL A 69 -1.71 2.66 -11.68
C VAL A 69 -2.59 1.43 -11.80
N VAL A 70 -3.78 1.63 -12.37
CA VAL A 70 -4.75 0.56 -12.63
C VAL A 70 -4.74 0.25 -14.11
N GLY A 71 -4.39 -0.98 -14.46
CA GLY A 71 -4.29 -1.41 -15.86
C GLY A 71 -5.62 -1.75 -16.51
N GLN A 72 -6.61 -2.20 -15.72
CA GLN A 72 -7.84 -2.71 -16.29
C GLN A 72 -9.02 -2.51 -15.35
N MET A 73 -9.97 -1.68 -15.77
CA MET A 73 -11.27 -1.50 -15.12
C MET A 73 -12.38 -2.21 -15.89
N HIS A 74 -12.34 -2.15 -17.23
CA HIS A 74 -13.26 -2.94 -18.07
C HIS A 74 -12.64 -4.30 -18.41
N GLY A 75 -13.37 -5.37 -18.15
CA GLY A 75 -12.87 -6.74 -18.30
C GLY A 75 -12.49 -7.12 -19.74
N ASN A 76 -13.12 -6.52 -20.74
CA ASN A 76 -12.80 -6.75 -22.16
C ASN A 76 -11.65 -5.87 -22.70
N GLU A 77 -11.14 -4.89 -21.94
CA GLU A 77 -10.09 -3.96 -22.37
C GLU A 77 -8.71 -4.37 -21.84
N ARG A 78 -8.01 -5.23 -22.58
CA ARG A 78 -6.76 -5.88 -22.11
C ARG A 78 -5.50 -5.02 -22.22
N ALA A 79 -5.52 -3.95 -23.02
CA ALA A 79 -4.34 -3.19 -23.38
C ALA A 79 -3.59 -2.60 -22.16
N GLY A 80 -4.32 -2.06 -21.18
CA GLY A 80 -3.70 -1.47 -20.00
C GLY A 80 -3.01 -2.50 -19.09
N ARG A 81 -3.38 -3.80 -19.14
CA ARG A 81 -2.62 -4.86 -18.45
C ARG A 81 -1.21 -4.99 -19.00
N ARG A 82 -1.03 -4.79 -20.31
CA ARG A 82 0.29 -4.83 -20.95
C ARG A 82 1.16 -3.66 -20.49
N VAL A 83 0.57 -2.48 -20.33
CA VAL A 83 1.26 -1.31 -19.78
C VAL A 83 1.76 -1.60 -18.36
N ILE A 84 0.91 -2.16 -17.49
CA ILE A 84 1.30 -2.58 -16.14
C ILE A 84 2.47 -3.57 -16.18
N TYR A 85 2.42 -4.57 -17.06
CA TYR A 85 3.50 -5.54 -17.23
C TYR A 85 4.83 -4.88 -17.63
N GLU A 86 4.82 -3.96 -18.60
CA GLU A 86 6.04 -3.27 -19.03
C GLU A 86 6.62 -2.37 -17.95
N ILE A 87 5.78 -1.67 -17.17
CA ILE A 87 6.24 -0.86 -16.04
C ILE A 87 6.89 -1.76 -14.99
N ALA A 88 6.21 -2.84 -14.59
CA ALA A 88 6.73 -3.82 -13.63
C ALA A 88 8.07 -4.42 -14.10
N ARG A 89 8.17 -4.77 -15.39
CA ARG A 89 9.40 -5.31 -15.98
C ARG A 89 10.56 -4.33 -15.91
N ARG A 90 10.34 -3.04 -16.19
CA ARG A 90 11.38 -2.00 -16.11
C ARG A 90 11.84 -1.78 -14.67
N LEU A 91 10.90 -1.64 -13.73
CA LEU A 91 11.21 -1.43 -12.32
C LEU A 91 11.89 -2.65 -11.69
N GLY A 92 11.43 -3.86 -12.00
CA GLY A 92 12.10 -5.10 -11.58
C GLY A 92 13.45 -5.33 -12.28
N GLY A 93 13.69 -4.68 -13.42
CA GLY A 93 14.95 -4.68 -14.15
C GLY A 93 15.97 -3.65 -13.65
N GLY A 94 15.67 -2.93 -12.56
CA GLY A 94 16.59 -1.97 -11.94
C GLY A 94 16.34 -0.50 -12.30
N ASN A 95 15.28 -0.17 -13.04
CA ASN A 95 14.90 1.24 -13.19
C ASN A 95 14.47 1.82 -11.84
N GLU A 96 15.06 2.95 -11.49
CA GLU A 96 14.78 3.64 -10.22
C GLU A 96 13.56 4.55 -10.31
N LEU A 97 12.87 4.70 -9.18
CA LEU A 97 11.86 5.73 -8.99
C LEU A 97 12.54 7.02 -8.51
N PRO A 98 11.89 8.18 -8.68
CA PRO A 98 12.33 9.40 -7.99
C PRO A 98 12.43 9.16 -6.48
N ALA A 99 13.31 9.91 -5.82
CA ALA A 99 13.49 9.83 -4.37
C ALA A 99 12.15 9.99 -3.63
N ASP A 100 12.00 9.26 -2.53
CA ASP A 100 10.80 9.30 -1.67
C ASP A 100 9.47 9.10 -2.43
N SER A 101 9.51 8.21 -3.44
CA SER A 101 8.35 7.84 -4.25
C SER A 101 8.07 6.34 -4.20
N ALA A 102 6.80 5.98 -4.27
CA ALA A 102 6.35 4.61 -4.47
C ALA A 102 5.27 4.53 -5.54
N ILE A 103 5.27 3.41 -6.26
CA ILE A 103 4.26 3.10 -7.27
C ILE A 103 3.59 1.77 -6.94
N TRP A 104 2.26 1.74 -7.03
CA TRP A 104 1.42 0.58 -6.84
C TRP A 104 0.78 0.20 -8.16
N LEU A 105 1.12 -0.98 -8.66
CA LEU A 105 0.66 -1.48 -9.94
C LEU A 105 -0.44 -2.52 -9.74
N ILE A 106 -1.65 -2.23 -10.22
CA ILE A 106 -2.80 -3.13 -10.16
C ILE A 106 -3.11 -3.57 -11.59
N SER A 107 -2.89 -4.85 -11.91
CA SER A 107 -3.12 -5.36 -13.27
C SER A 107 -4.59 -5.24 -13.68
N SER A 108 -5.51 -5.60 -12.78
CA SER A 108 -6.95 -5.52 -13.01
C SER A 108 -7.70 -5.36 -11.70
N VAL A 109 -8.66 -4.43 -11.69
CA VAL A 109 -9.67 -4.30 -10.61
C VAL A 109 -10.98 -5.00 -10.98
N ASN A 110 -11.08 -5.53 -12.20
CA ASN A 110 -12.21 -6.33 -12.67
C ASN A 110 -11.74 -7.69 -13.21
N PRO A 111 -11.16 -8.55 -12.35
CA PRO A 111 -10.65 -9.86 -12.79
C PRO A 111 -11.76 -10.80 -13.24
N ASP A 112 -13.00 -10.64 -12.75
CA ASP A 112 -14.14 -11.45 -13.17
C ASP A 112 -14.58 -11.11 -14.59
N GLY A 113 -14.76 -9.82 -14.88
CA GLY A 113 -15.04 -9.37 -16.24
C GLY A 113 -13.89 -9.68 -17.19
N ALA A 114 -12.64 -9.68 -16.70
CA ALA A 114 -11.50 -10.10 -17.51
C ALA A 114 -11.55 -11.58 -17.90
N ALA A 115 -11.99 -12.45 -16.99
CA ALA A 115 -12.18 -13.87 -17.26
C ALA A 115 -13.39 -14.11 -18.19
N ALA A 116 -14.46 -13.33 -18.03
CA ALA A 116 -15.68 -13.43 -18.82
C ALA A 116 -15.65 -12.63 -20.15
N ASN A 117 -14.58 -11.87 -20.39
CA ASN A 117 -14.47 -10.91 -21.50
C ASN A 117 -15.63 -9.90 -21.57
N THR A 118 -16.06 -9.39 -20.41
CA THR A 118 -17.16 -8.41 -20.28
C THR A 118 -16.65 -7.04 -19.83
N ARG A 119 -17.30 -5.97 -20.25
CA ARG A 119 -16.98 -4.61 -19.77
C ARG A 119 -17.18 -4.48 -18.25
N VAL A 120 -18.33 -4.95 -17.77
CA VAL A 120 -18.79 -4.82 -16.39
C VAL A 120 -18.19 -5.88 -15.46
N THR A 121 -18.32 -5.68 -14.15
CA THR A 121 -18.00 -6.70 -13.13
C THR A 121 -18.99 -7.86 -13.17
N ALA A 122 -18.72 -8.95 -12.43
CA ALA A 122 -19.68 -10.05 -12.27
C ALA A 122 -21.02 -9.64 -11.64
N ALA A 123 -21.08 -8.51 -10.94
CA ALA A 123 -22.33 -7.94 -10.42
C ALA A 123 -23.09 -7.07 -11.45
N GLY A 124 -22.56 -6.92 -12.67
CA GLY A 124 -23.15 -6.05 -13.69
C GLY A 124 -22.92 -4.56 -13.40
N VAL A 125 -21.78 -4.20 -12.81
CA VAL A 125 -21.43 -2.80 -12.53
C VAL A 125 -20.35 -2.32 -13.50
N ASP A 126 -20.57 -1.18 -14.16
CA ASP A 126 -19.51 -0.44 -14.85
C ASP A 126 -18.74 0.40 -13.84
N LEU A 127 -17.51 -0.01 -13.51
CA LEU A 127 -16.66 0.67 -12.54
C LEU A 127 -16.35 2.12 -12.91
N ASN A 128 -16.37 2.47 -14.20
CA ASN A 128 -16.10 3.82 -14.70
C ASN A 128 -17.36 4.70 -14.76
N ARG A 129 -18.48 4.24 -14.22
CA ARG A 129 -19.74 4.99 -14.08
C ARG A 129 -20.23 5.08 -12.63
N ASN A 130 -19.54 4.41 -11.70
CA ASN A 130 -19.97 4.20 -10.32
C ASN A 130 -19.11 4.92 -9.26
N PHE A 131 -18.46 6.03 -9.64
CA PHE A 131 -17.80 6.92 -8.67
C PHE A 131 -18.86 7.69 -7.84
N PRO A 132 -18.53 8.20 -6.63
CA PRO A 132 -19.39 8.22 -5.42
C PRO A 132 -20.75 8.95 -5.46
N LYS A 133 -21.28 9.35 -6.60
CA LYS A 133 -22.58 10.01 -6.67
C LYS A 133 -23.75 9.03 -6.83
N ASP A 134 -23.65 7.97 -7.62
CA ASP A 134 -24.83 7.14 -7.95
C ASP A 134 -24.43 5.69 -8.23
N TRP A 135 -24.40 4.83 -7.20
CA TRP A 135 -24.14 3.40 -7.39
C TRP A 135 -25.32 2.75 -8.13
N LEU A 136 -25.12 2.43 -9.40
CA LEU A 136 -26.12 1.80 -10.26
C LEU A 136 -25.63 0.46 -10.80
N GLN A 137 -26.48 -0.56 -10.71
CA GLN A 137 -26.31 -1.77 -11.51
C GLN A 137 -26.60 -1.41 -12.97
N GLN A 138 -25.58 -1.44 -13.82
CA GLN A 138 -25.73 -1.22 -15.26
C GLN A 138 -25.54 -2.56 -15.97
N GLY A 139 -26.64 -3.32 -16.02
CA GLY A 139 -26.72 -4.59 -16.72
C GLY A 139 -26.83 -4.41 -18.23
N LEU A 140 -25.84 -4.94 -18.95
CA LEU A 140 -25.87 -5.39 -20.36
C LEU A 140 -27.01 -4.80 -21.24
N GLY A 141 -26.73 -3.67 -21.91
CA GLY A 141 -27.52 -3.09 -23.01
C GLY A 141 -27.19 -1.60 -23.19
N SER A 142 -27.05 -1.00 -24.37
CA SER A 142 -27.45 -1.32 -25.75
C SER A 142 -26.30 -1.62 -26.71
#